data_AF-A0A1I2PGX7-F1
#
_entry.id   AF-A0A1I2PGX7-F1
#
_cell.length_a   1.000
_cell.length_b   1.000
_cell.length_c   1.000
_cell.angle_alpha   90.00
_cell.angle_beta   90.00
_cell.angle_gamma   90.00
#
_symmetry.space_group_name_H-M   'P 1'
#
loop_
_entity.id
_entity.type
_entity.pdbx_description
1 polymer ?
#
loop_
_entity_poly.entity_id
_entity_poly.type
_entity_poly.pdbx_seq_one_letter_code
_entity_poly.pdbx_strand_id
1 'polypeptide(L)' 'MLQLHERRYPYSHDKNLILKNFTDFSEADDDFEPICLLGKYWEFIKDDIENIVSSYK' A
#
# COMPACT_ATOMS: atom_id res chain seq x y z
N MET A 1 0.99 7.88 9.11
CA MET A 1 2.17 7.50 8.31
C MET A 1 2.56 8.61 7.33
N LEU A 2 1.67 9.08 6.46
CA LEU A 2 1.95 10.15 5.49
C LEU A 2 2.50 11.45 6.12
N GLN A 3 1.88 11.95 7.20
CA GLN A 3 2.38 13.14 7.91
C GLN A 3 3.78 12.97 8.52
N LEU A 4 4.14 11.75 8.93
CA LEU A 4 5.49 11.46 9.43
C LEU A 4 6.49 11.38 8.28
N HIS A 5 6.08 10.82 7.14
CA HIS A 5 6.88 10.82 5.92
C HIS A 5 7.12 12.25 5.42
N GLU A 6 6.09 13.10 5.40
CA GLU A 6 6.19 14.52 5.06
C GLU A 6 7.18 15.26 5.97
N ARG A 7 7.07 15.06 7.29
CA ARG A 7 7.99 15.66 8.26
C ARG A 7 9.44 15.21 8.07
N ARG A 8 9.67 13.95 7.68
CA ARG A 8 11.02 13.40 7.45
C ARG A 8 11.58 13.77 6.08
N TYR A 9 10.72 13.89 5.07
CA TYR A 9 11.08 14.13 3.67
C TYR A 9 10.30 15.32 3.08
N PRO A 10 10.56 16.56 3.52
CA PRO A 10 9.73 17.72 3.15
C PRO A 10 9.74 18.05 1.67
N TYR A 11 10.84 17.74 0.97
CA TYR A 11 11.05 18.10 -0.44
C TYR A 11 10.68 17.00 -1.43
N SER A 12 10.58 15.75 -0.96
CA SER A 12 10.30 14.58 -1.81
C SER A 12 9.01 13.86 -1.40
N HIS A 13 8.23 14.43 -0.49
CA HIS A 13 6.93 13.89 -0.12
C HIS A 13 5.90 14.22 -1.20
N ASP A 14 5.38 13.18 -1.83
CA ASP A 14 4.20 13.25 -2.68
C ASP A 14 3.13 12.28 -2.16
N LYS A 15 2.09 12.84 -1.56
CA LYS A 15 0.97 12.07 -1.00
C LYS A 15 0.29 11.21 -2.07
N ASN A 16 0.09 11.75 -3.28
CA ASN A 16 -0.66 11.06 -4.33
C ASN A 16 0.15 9.90 -4.89
N LEU A 17 1.46 10.10 -5.07
CA LEU A 17 2.36 9.03 -5.50
C LEU A 17 2.40 7.90 -4.48
N ILE A 18 2.53 8.24 -3.18
CA ILE A 18 2.54 7.23 -2.12
C ILE A 18 1.23 6.44 -2.08
N LEU A 19 0.08 7.11 -2.16
CA LEU A 19 -1.23 6.44 -2.18
C LEU A 19 -1.41 5.57 -3.43
N LYS A 20 -0.93 6.01 -4.60
CA LYS A 20 -0.96 5.21 -5.82
C LYS A 20 -0.15 3.92 -5.66
N ASN A 21 1.05 4.01 -5.09
CA ASN A 21 1.93 2.85 -4.89
C ASN A 21 1.37 1.85 -3.86
N PHE A 22 0.44 2.23 -2.99
CA PHE A 22 -0.25 1.28 -2.11
C PHE A 22 -1.27 0.40 -2.84
N THR A 23 -1.78 0.85 -3.98
CA THR A 23 -2.75 0.11 -4.81
C THR A 23 -2.12 -0.46 -6.08
N ASP A 24 -0.83 -0.21 -6.29
CA ASP A 24 -0.09 -0.74 -7.43
C ASP A 24 0.61 -2.03 -7.02
N PHE A 25 -0.01 -3.16 -7.36
CA PHE A 25 0.51 -4.49 -7.07
C PHE A 25 1.30 -5.09 -8.23
N SER A 26 1.55 -4.34 -9.30
CA SER A 26 2.20 -4.87 -10.51
C SER A 26 3.54 -5.55 -10.23
N GLU A 27 4.39 -4.94 -9.39
CA GLU A 27 5.66 -5.55 -8.97
C GLU A 27 5.46 -6.74 -8.01
N ALA A 28 4.43 -6.69 -7.16
CA ALA A 28 4.17 -7.73 -6.16
C ALA A 28 3.53 -9.00 -6.75
N ASP A 29 2.74 -8.85 -7.82
CA ASP A 29 2.13 -9.96 -8.55
C ASP A 29 3.16 -10.76 -9.36
N ASP A 30 4.30 -10.15 -9.71
CA ASP A 30 5.46 -10.83 -10.32
C ASP A 30 6.36 -11.53 -9.27
N ASP A 31 6.14 -11.26 -7.99
CA ASP A 31 6.89 -11.81 -6.85
C ASP A 31 6.14 -12.99 -6.19
N PHE A 32 6.81 -13.66 -5.24
CA PHE A 32 6.19 -14.78 -4.53
C PHE A 32 5.08 -14.31 -3.58
N GLU A 33 3.93 -15.00 -3.63
CA GLU A 33 2.84 -14.77 -2.68
C GLU A 33 3.31 -14.97 -1.22
N PRO A 34 3.02 -14.01 -0.33
CA PRO A 34 3.44 -14.10 1.06
C PRO A 34 2.65 -15.18 1.81
N ILE A 35 3.33 -15.96 2.64
CA ILE A 35 2.66 -16.88 3.58
C ILE A 35 2.00 -16.05 4.68
N CYS A 36 0.68 -15.86 4.58
CA CYS A 36 -0.09 -15.17 5.60
C CYS A 36 -0.28 -16.07 6.85
N LEU A 37 0.30 -15.67 7.98
CA LEU A 37 0.12 -16.38 9.27
C LEU A 37 -1.32 -16.38 9.79
N LEU A 38 -2.17 -15.50 9.26
CA LEU A 38 -3.61 -15.45 9.56
C LEU A 38 -4.44 -16.28 8.58
N GLY A 39 -3.80 -17.00 7.65
CA GLY A 39 -4.48 -17.84 6.67
C GLY A 39 -5.27 -17.09 5.60
N LYS A 40 -5.00 -15.79 5.40
CA LYS A 40 -5.62 -15.01 4.32
C LYS A 40 -4.90 -15.25 2.99
N TYR A 41 -5.65 -15.27 1.89
CA TYR A 41 -5.10 -15.27 0.55
C TYR A 41 -4.62 -13.87 0.15
N TRP A 42 -3.65 -13.81 -0.76
CA TRP A 42 -3.08 -12.56 -1.26
C TRP A 42 -4.15 -11.61 -1.81
N GLU A 43 -5.13 -12.13 -2.55
CA GLU A 43 -6.23 -11.34 -3.11
C GLU A 43 -7.08 -10.61 -2.07
N PHE A 44 -7.34 -11.22 -0.91
CA PHE A 44 -8.07 -10.54 0.17
C PHE A 44 -7.22 -9.48 0.87
N ILE A 45 -5.90 -9.67 0.90
CA ILE A 45 -4.98 -8.68 1.45
C ILE A 45 -4.92 -7.45 0.53
N LYS A 46 -4.91 -7.65 -0.80
CA LYS A 46 -5.01 -6.57 -1.79
C LYS A 46 -6.32 -5.79 -1.63
N ASP A 47 -7.45 -6.48 -1.55
CA ASP A 47 -8.77 -5.85 -1.35
C ASP A 47 -8.83 -5.04 -0.04
N ASP A 48 -8.30 -5.57 1.07
CA ASP A 48 -8.20 -4.84 2.34
C ASP A 48 -7.41 -3.53 2.18
N ILE A 49 -6.27 -3.56 1.47
CA ILE A 49 -5.43 -2.38 1.24
C ILE A 49 -6.17 -1.35 0.36
N GLU A 50 -6.78 -1.78 -0.74
CA GLU A 50 -7.54 -0.90 -1.64
C GLU A 50 -8.71 -0.21 -0.90
N ASN A 51 -9.45 -0.96 -0.09
CA ASN A 51 -10.54 -0.43 0.73
C ASN A 51 -10.05 0.64 1.71
N ILE A 52 -8.93 0.40 2.39
CA ILE A 52 -8.32 1.36 3.32
C ILE A 52 -7.90 2.63 2.57
N VAL A 53 -7.19 2.50 1.44
CA VAL A 53 -6.75 3.64 0.63
C VAL A 53 -7.93 4.44 0.09
N SER A 54 -9.00 3.77 -0.36
CA SER A 54 -10.23 4.40 -0.83
C SER A 54 -10.91 5.19 0.29
N SER A 55 -11.00 4.63 1.50
CA SER A 55 -11.58 5.31 2.67
C SER A 55 -10.76 6.52 3.15
N TYR A 56 -9.50 6.61 2.75
CA TYR A 56 -8.58 7.68 3.13
C TYR A 56 -8.58 8.86 2.13
N LYS A 57 -9.10 8.65 0.92
CA LYS A 57 -9.29 9.73 -0.07
C LYS A 57 -10.39 10.70 0.37
#